data_AF-A0A403T8N3-F1
#
_entry.id   AF-A0A403T8N3-F1
#
_cell.length_a   1.000
_cell.length_b   1.000
_cell.length_c   1.000
_cell.angle_alpha   90.00
_cell.angle_beta   90.00
_cell.angle_gamma   90.00
#
_symmetry.space_group_name_H-M   'P 1'
#
loop_
_entity.id
_entity.type
_entity.pdbx_description
1 polymer ?
#
loop_
_entity_poly.entity_id
_entity_poly.type
_entity_poly.pdbx_seq_one_letter_code
_entity_poly.pdbx_strand_id
1 'polypeptide(L)'
;MTEEQFYREVELRADYLRACILQMDVSAWCRKTGNQEVLWQICRDTVAFMLPPSEGLSQEWRREAWAHLERAYPEALKQLVSLSGGNVLGRQAARGELHVGAVLHSLLKEWLKEYGGQERGGG
;
A
#
# COMPACT_ATOMS: atom_id res chain seq x y z
N MET A 1 13.13 7.44 -15.97
CA MET A 1 12.33 6.20 -15.89
C MET A 1 11.04 6.43 -16.67
N THR A 2 10.66 5.50 -17.53
CA THR A 2 9.38 5.57 -18.26
C THR A 2 8.23 5.11 -17.37
N GLU A 3 7.00 5.44 -17.75
CA GLU A 3 5.80 4.96 -17.06
C GLU A 3 5.72 3.41 -17.04
N GLU A 4 6.04 2.75 -18.15
CA GLU A 4 6.08 1.28 -18.24
C GLU A 4 7.12 0.68 -17.28
N GLN A 5 8.30 1.30 -17.16
CA GLN A 5 9.34 0.86 -16.22
C GLN A 5 8.86 1.01 -14.77
N PHE A 6 8.19 2.12 -14.45
CA PHE A 6 7.63 2.36 -13.12
C PHE A 6 6.64 1.26 -12.73
N TYR A 7 5.61 0.99 -13.55
CA TYR A 7 4.62 -0.03 -13.20
C TYR A 7 5.22 -1.43 -13.13
N ARG A 8 6.14 -1.77 -14.05
CA ARG A 8 6.84 -3.06 -14.01
C ARG A 8 7.65 -3.20 -12.72
N GLU A 9 8.36 -2.16 -12.28
CA GLU A 9 9.10 -2.21 -11.01
C GLU A 9 8.16 -2.33 -9.80
N VAL A 10 7.03 -1.63 -9.80
CA VAL A 10 6.01 -1.74 -8.75
C VAL A 10 5.46 -3.15 -8.66
N GLU A 11 5.08 -3.74 -9.79
CA GLU A 11 4.55 -5.10 -9.89
C GLU A 11 5.57 -6.13 -9.38
N LEU A 12 6.80 -6.09 -9.90
CA LEU A 12 7.87 -7.02 -9.48
C LEU A 12 8.16 -6.95 -7.98
N ARG A 13 8.22 -5.74 -7.42
CA ARG A 13 8.47 -5.56 -5.97
C ARG A 13 7.29 -6.01 -5.13
N ALA A 14 6.06 -5.73 -5.56
CA ALA A 14 4.86 -6.17 -4.86
C ALA A 14 4.73 -7.71 -4.88
N ASP A 15 4.99 -8.35 -6.03
CA ASP A 15 4.96 -9.81 -6.17
C ASP A 15 6.02 -10.49 -5.31
N TYR A 16 7.25 -9.94 -5.32
CA TYR A 16 8.33 -10.44 -4.47
C TYR A 16 7.95 -10.35 -2.98
N LEU A 17 7.44 -9.21 -2.54
CA LEU A 17 6.98 -9.04 -1.16
C LEU A 17 5.83 -9.99 -0.84
N ARG A 18 4.84 -10.13 -1.72
CA ARG A 18 3.70 -11.05 -1.53
C ARG A 18 4.16 -12.49 -1.31
N ALA A 19 5.17 -12.94 -2.04
CA ALA A 19 5.75 -14.27 -1.86
C ALA A 19 6.46 -14.46 -0.50
N CYS A 20 6.98 -13.37 0.09
CA CYS A 20 7.64 -13.39 1.40
C CYS A 20 6.70 -13.13 2.59
N ILE A 21 5.48 -12.66 2.34
CA ILE A 21 4.53 -12.30 3.40
C ILE A 21 3.79 -13.55 3.91
N LEU A 22 3.67 -13.64 5.24
CA LEU A 22 2.87 -14.66 5.91
C LEU A 22 1.38 -14.37 5.68
N GLN A 23 0.79 -14.99 4.65
CA GLN A 23 -0.60 -14.78 4.26
C GLN A 23 -1.60 -15.03 5.41
N MET A 24 -1.27 -15.93 6.34
CA MET A 24 -2.08 -16.18 7.53
C MET A 24 -2.21 -14.97 8.46
N ASP A 25 -1.15 -14.17 8.62
CA ASP A 25 -1.17 -12.98 9.48
C ASP A 25 -1.99 -11.84 8.85
N VAL A 26 -1.85 -11.67 7.53
CA VAL A 26 -2.67 -10.72 6.76
C VAL A 26 -4.14 -11.09 6.84
N SER A 27 -4.47 -12.36 6.62
CA SER A 27 -5.85 -12.85 6.71
C SER A 27 -6.42 -12.67 8.11
N ALA A 28 -5.66 -13.01 9.16
CA ALA A 28 -6.07 -12.82 10.54
C ALA A 28 -6.28 -11.33 10.89
N TRP A 29 -5.45 -10.44 10.37
CA TRP A 29 -5.62 -9.01 10.54
C TRP A 29 -6.88 -8.50 9.82
N CYS A 30 -7.10 -8.90 8.57
CA CYS A 30 -8.25 -8.45 7.77
C CYS A 30 -9.59 -8.93 8.36
N ARG A 31 -9.62 -10.11 8.98
CA ARG A 31 -10.84 -10.67 9.60
C ARG A 31 -11.26 -10.00 10.92
N LYS A 32 -10.42 -9.13 11.50
CA LYS A 32 -10.81 -8.36 12.68
C LYS A 32 -11.85 -7.30 12.29
N THR A 33 -12.85 -7.12 13.12
CA THR A 33 -13.93 -6.13 12.90
C THR A 33 -13.35 -4.74 12.67
N GLY A 34 -13.79 -4.07 11.59
CA GLY A 34 -13.37 -2.72 11.22
C GLY A 34 -12.09 -2.65 10.37
N ASN A 35 -11.26 -3.69 10.36
CA ASN A 35 -9.99 -3.64 9.62
C ASN A 35 -10.17 -3.67 8.09
N GLN A 36 -11.24 -4.27 7.58
CA GLN A 36 -11.55 -4.23 6.13
C GLN A 36 -11.88 -2.81 5.66
N GLU A 37 -12.65 -2.05 6.45
CA GLU A 37 -12.97 -0.66 6.12
C GLU A 37 -11.73 0.22 6.15
N VAL A 38 -10.89 0.06 7.19
CA VAL A 38 -9.61 0.77 7.29
C VAL A 38 -8.68 0.40 6.15
N LEU A 39 -8.61 -0.88 5.77
CA LEU A 39 -7.84 -1.34 4.62
C LEU A 39 -8.31 -0.66 3.33
N TRP A 40 -9.62 -0.55 3.14
CA TRP A 40 -10.22 0.14 1.99
C TRP A 40 -9.85 1.63 1.97
N GLN A 41 -9.96 2.31 3.11
CA GLN A 41 -9.62 3.73 3.24
C GLN A 41 -8.15 4.01 2.93
N ILE A 42 -7.23 3.23 3.51
CA ILE A 42 -5.79 3.38 3.25
C ILE A 42 -5.46 3.02 1.80
N CYS A 43 -6.08 1.98 1.23
CA CYS A 43 -5.89 1.64 -0.17
C CYS A 43 -6.36 2.77 -1.10
N ARG A 44 -7.47 3.43 -0.77
CA ARG A 44 -7.96 4.59 -1.52
C ARG A 44 -6.99 5.76 -1.44
N ASP A 45 -6.54 6.09 -0.23
CA ASP A 45 -5.69 7.26 0.00
C ASP A 45 -4.25 7.04 -0.52
N THR A 46 -3.85 5.79 -0.78
CA THR A 46 -2.57 5.46 -1.42
C THR A 46 -2.59 5.49 -2.95
N VAL A 47 -3.75 5.65 -3.60
CA VAL A 47 -3.87 5.60 -5.07
C VAL A 47 -2.97 6.63 -5.78
N ALA A 48 -2.78 7.80 -5.18
CA ALA A 48 -1.98 8.87 -5.76
C ALA A 48 -0.48 8.52 -5.85
N PHE A 49 0.01 7.53 -5.08
CA PHE A 49 1.38 7.02 -5.25
C PHE A 49 1.57 6.21 -6.53
N MET A 50 0.49 5.74 -7.18
CA MET A 50 0.56 5.06 -8.47
C MET A 50 0.85 6.01 -9.64
N LEU A 51 0.89 7.32 -9.40
CA LEU A 51 1.24 8.27 -10.45
C LEU A 51 2.75 8.17 -10.76
N PRO A 52 3.12 7.92 -12.03
CA PRO A 52 4.51 7.78 -12.43
C PRO A 52 5.26 9.12 -12.29
N PRO A 53 6.61 9.11 -12.26
CA PRO A 53 7.39 10.33 -12.10
C PRO A 53 7.18 11.37 -13.23
N SER A 54 6.69 10.97 -14.40
CA SER A 54 6.33 11.88 -15.50
C SER A 54 5.20 12.85 -15.14
N GLU A 55 4.33 12.47 -14.20
CA GLU A 55 3.26 13.32 -13.66
C GLU A 55 3.78 14.40 -12.68
N GLY A 56 5.10 14.47 -12.48
CA GLY A 56 5.74 15.59 -11.78
C GLY A 56 5.58 15.59 -10.27
N LEU A 57 5.09 14.50 -9.66
CA LEU A 57 5.05 14.40 -8.20
C LEU A 57 6.48 14.43 -7.65
N SER A 58 6.75 15.39 -6.77
CA SER A 58 8.08 15.57 -6.16
C SER A 58 8.33 14.54 -5.06
N GLN A 59 9.59 14.39 -4.66
CA GLN A 59 9.94 13.57 -3.49
C GLN A 59 9.30 14.14 -2.21
N GLU A 60 9.24 15.47 -2.09
CA GLU A 60 8.61 16.17 -0.96
C GLU A 60 7.12 15.84 -0.87
N TRP A 61 6.39 15.91 -1.99
CA TRP A 61 4.98 15.52 -2.04
C TRP A 61 4.77 14.09 -1.53
N ARG A 62 5.64 13.15 -1.92
CA ARG A 62 5.54 11.74 -1.46
C ARG A 62 5.73 11.61 0.05
N ARG A 63 6.65 12.40 0.63
CA ARG A 63 6.87 12.43 2.09
C ARG A 63 5.65 13.00 2.81
N GLU A 64 5.09 14.09 2.30
CA GLU A 64 3.90 14.71 2.89
C GLU A 64 2.68 13.81 2.81
N ALA A 65 2.47 13.16 1.66
CA ALA A 65 1.41 12.18 1.46
C ALA A 65 1.57 11.00 2.43
N TRP A 66 2.80 10.51 2.64
CA TRP A 66 3.06 9.46 3.61
C TRP A 66 2.80 9.91 5.05
N ALA A 67 3.28 11.09 5.43
CA ALA A 67 3.06 11.67 6.75
C ALA A 67 1.56 11.96 7.01
N HIS A 68 0.77 12.21 5.96
CA HIS A 68 -0.68 12.28 6.08
C HIS A 68 -1.27 10.92 6.45
N LEU A 69 -0.86 9.83 5.78
CA LEU A 69 -1.31 8.48 6.12
C LEU A 69 -0.93 8.09 7.56
N GLU A 70 0.29 8.43 7.99
CA GLU A 70 0.74 8.17 9.37
C GLU A 70 -0.11 8.92 10.41
N ARG A 71 -0.61 10.11 10.08
CA ARG A 71 -1.51 10.88 10.96
C ARG A 71 -2.95 10.38 10.94
N ALA A 72 -3.45 9.99 9.77
CA ALA A 72 -4.82 9.53 9.59
C ALA A 72 -5.03 8.11 10.12
N TYR A 73 -4.03 7.24 9.97
CA TYR A 73 -4.13 5.81 10.27
C TYR A 73 -2.91 5.27 11.04
N PRO A 74 -2.52 5.86 12.20
CA PRO A 74 -1.22 5.60 12.82
C PRO A 74 -0.97 4.11 13.13
N GLU A 75 -1.90 3.47 13.84
CA GLU A 75 -1.73 2.06 14.24
C GLU A 75 -1.99 1.10 13.08
N ALA A 76 -2.99 1.38 12.25
CA ALA A 76 -3.33 0.52 11.12
C ALA A 76 -2.24 0.53 10.04
N LEU A 77 -1.72 1.70 9.67
CA LEU A 77 -0.62 1.82 8.72
C LEU A 77 0.64 1.12 9.24
N LYS A 78 0.97 1.29 10.52
CA LYS A 78 2.10 0.61 11.15
C LYS A 78 1.96 -0.92 11.07
N GLN A 79 0.77 -1.44 11.37
CA GLN A 79 0.50 -2.88 11.27
C GLN A 79 0.58 -3.37 9.82
N LEU A 80 -0.03 -2.66 8.87
CA LEU A 80 0.01 -3.01 7.45
C LEU A 80 1.44 -2.99 6.90
N VAL A 81 2.22 -1.95 7.19
CA VAL A 81 3.65 -1.87 6.82
C VAL A 81 4.44 -3.03 7.41
N SER A 82 4.16 -3.38 8.67
CA SER A 82 4.78 -4.55 9.32
C SER A 82 4.45 -5.84 8.57
N LEU A 83 3.19 -6.00 8.15
CA LEU A 83 2.70 -7.15 7.38
C LEU A 83 3.25 -7.16 5.94
N SER A 84 3.56 -6.00 5.34
CA SER A 84 3.98 -5.87 3.94
C SER A 84 5.49 -6.02 3.67
N GLY A 85 6.32 -6.26 4.70
CA GLY A 85 7.79 -6.27 4.54
C GLY A 85 8.57 -5.55 5.64
N GLY A 86 7.92 -5.24 6.77
CA GLY A 86 8.57 -4.71 7.97
C GLY A 86 9.03 -3.26 7.84
N ASN A 87 9.98 -2.87 8.71
CA ASN A 87 10.47 -1.50 8.86
C ASN A 87 11.19 -0.92 7.62
N VAL A 88 11.43 -1.71 6.57
CA VAL A 88 12.08 -1.24 5.34
C VAL A 88 11.13 -0.36 4.54
N LEU A 89 9.90 -0.80 4.30
CA LEU A 89 8.89 -0.01 3.58
C LEU A 89 8.62 1.31 4.29
N GLY A 90 8.39 1.30 5.61
CA GLY A 90 8.16 2.53 6.37
C GLY A 90 9.31 3.53 6.27
N ARG A 91 10.57 3.06 6.36
CA ARG A 91 11.75 3.94 6.23
C ARG A 91 11.93 4.51 4.82
N GLN A 92 11.65 3.72 3.79
CA GLN A 92 11.70 4.19 2.40
C GLN A 92 10.60 5.22 2.14
N ALA A 93 9.41 5.00 2.69
CA ALA A 93 8.28 5.91 2.54
C ALA A 93 8.49 7.24 3.27
N ALA A 94 9.04 7.22 4.48
CA ALA A 94 9.45 8.45 5.18
C ALA A 94 10.51 9.27 4.43
N ARG A 95 11.30 8.63 3.54
CA ARG A 95 12.25 9.30 2.65
C ARG A 95 11.63 9.76 1.34
N GLY A 96 10.38 9.43 1.05
CA GLY A 96 9.71 9.75 -0.21
C GLY A 96 10.24 8.93 -1.38
N GLU A 97 10.71 7.71 -1.13
CA GLU A 97 11.16 6.81 -2.19
C GLU A 97 10.05 6.57 -3.22
N LEU A 98 10.45 6.48 -4.49
CA LEU A 98 9.53 6.58 -5.62
C LEU A 98 8.48 5.46 -5.65
N HIS A 99 8.90 4.22 -5.42
CA HIS A 99 8.05 3.04 -5.61
C HIS A 99 7.29 2.62 -4.37
N VAL A 100 7.68 3.10 -3.18
CA VAL A 100 7.26 2.49 -1.91
C VAL A 100 5.76 2.61 -1.64
N GLY A 101 5.17 3.78 -1.90
CA GLY A 101 3.74 3.99 -1.74
C GLY A 101 2.92 3.23 -2.79
N ALA A 102 3.43 3.10 -4.01
CA ALA A 102 2.81 2.34 -5.08
C ALA A 102 2.84 0.83 -4.81
N VAL A 103 3.97 0.32 -4.31
CA VAL A 103 4.12 -1.07 -3.88
C VAL A 103 3.17 -1.37 -2.73
N LEU A 104 3.06 -0.48 -1.73
CA LEU A 104 2.06 -0.64 -0.68
C LEU A 104 0.65 -0.67 -1.27
N HIS A 105 0.29 0.30 -2.12
CA HIS A 105 -1.03 0.34 -2.76
C HIS A 105 -1.37 -0.98 -3.48
N SER A 106 -0.44 -1.52 -4.28
CA SER A 106 -0.62 -2.79 -4.99
C SER A 106 -0.87 -3.96 -4.03
N LEU A 107 -0.13 -4.02 -2.91
CA LEU A 107 -0.35 -5.05 -1.88
C LEU A 107 -1.74 -4.90 -1.22
N LEU A 108 -2.11 -3.69 -0.82
CA LEU A 108 -3.41 -3.43 -0.18
C LEU A 108 -4.57 -3.75 -1.12
N LYS A 109 -4.44 -3.43 -2.41
CA LYS A 109 -5.45 -3.73 -3.44
C LYS A 109 -5.66 -5.23 -3.59
N GLU A 110 -4.60 -6.01 -3.62
CA GLU A 110 -4.69 -7.47 -3.67
C GLU A 110 -5.30 -8.06 -2.39
N TRP A 111 -4.94 -7.53 -1.22
CA TRP A 111 -5.55 -7.95 0.05
C TRP A 111 -7.03 -7.60 0.14
N LEU A 112 -7.47 -6.47 -0.43
CA LEU A 112 -8.89 -6.15 -0.54
C LEU A 112 -9.61 -7.11 -1.48
N LYS A 113 -8.99 -7.50 -2.58
CA LYS A 113 -9.57 -8.49 -3.50
C LYS A 113 -9.71 -9.87 -2.83
N GLU A 114 -8.74 -10.25 -2.01
CA GLU A 114 -8.71 -11.57 -1.35
C GLU A 114 -9.52 -11.62 -0.05
N TYR A 115 -9.51 -10.55 0.74
CA TYR A 115 -10.04 -10.52 2.10
C TYR A 115 -11.06 -9.40 2.37
N GLY A 116 -11.29 -8.48 1.42
CA GLY A 116 -12.18 -7.32 1.60
C GLY A 116 -13.67 -7.67 1.62
N GLY A 117 -14.03 -8.94 1.42
CA GLY A 117 -15.41 -9.41 1.37
C GLY A 117 -16.07 -9.07 0.03
N GLN A 118 -16.51 -10.09 -0.69
CA GLN A 118 -17.41 -9.90 -1.83
C GLN A 118 -18.79 -9.54 -1.25
N GLU A 119 -19.22 -8.27 -1.35
CA GLU A 119 -20.63 -7.86 -1.56
C GLU A 119 -20.81 -6.32 -1.52
N ARG A 120 -20.41 -5.66 -2.62
CA ARG A 120 -21.17 -4.55 -3.22
C ARG A 120 -21.00 -4.61 -4.73
N GLY A 121 -21.67 -5.61 -5.30
CA GLY A 121 -21.77 -5.84 -6.74
C GLY A 121 -23.09 -6.55 -7.06
N GLY A 122 -24.19 -6.00 -6.55
CA GLY A 122 -25.51 -6.21 -7.12
C GLY A 122 -25.80 -5.04 -8.06
N GLY A 123 -26.00 -5.34 -9.34
CA GLY A 123 -26.28 -4.39 -10.42
C GLY A 123 -26.00 -5.01 -11.77
#